data_AF-A0A7Y6ZHS2-F1
#
_entry.id   AF-A0A7Y6ZHS2-F1
#
_cell.length_a   1.000
_cell.length_b   1.000
_cell.length_c   1.000
_cell.angle_alpha   90.00
_cell.angle_beta   90.00
_cell.angle_gamma   90.00
#
_symmetry.space_group_name_H-M   'P 1'
#
loop_
_entity.id
_entity.type
_entity.pdbx_description
1 polymer ?
#
loop_
_entity_poly.entity_id
_entity_poly.type
_entity_poly.pdbx_seq_one_letter_code
_entity_poly.pdbx_strand_id
1 'polypeptide(L)'
;HLFKTPSWLMNEEIVARTGDFGALERIRSLQVGTLENILEWGRLGRVIENEAINGNDAYKITELFDDLRSGIWTELSRGATIDVHRRALQRAHVERLELLLTEDEPQVSAQFRRFLGPQIDASQSDIRPMARGELKTLQRQIKAAIPRTSDRMSKMHLEDLDARIEMILDPQ
;
A
#
# COMPACT_ATOMS: atom_id res chain seq x y z
N HIS A 1 11.25 4.33 -3.69
CA HIS A 1 11.86 4.11 -5.03
C HIS A 1 11.28 2.89 -5.78
N LEU A 2 10.36 2.11 -5.19
CA LEU A 2 9.69 0.96 -5.82
C LEU A 2 8.41 1.30 -6.62
N PHE A 3 7.71 2.39 -6.25
CA PHE A 3 6.44 2.81 -6.88
C PHE A 3 6.52 4.12 -7.66
N LYS A 4 7.73 4.65 -7.89
CA LYS A 4 7.93 5.56 -9.02
C LYS A 4 7.75 4.71 -10.27
N THR A 5 6.86 5.12 -11.19
CA THR A 5 6.70 4.43 -12.49
C THR A 5 8.09 4.22 -13.10
N PRO A 6 8.57 2.98 -13.25
CA PRO A 6 9.91 2.76 -13.73
C PRO A 6 10.03 3.20 -15.18
N SER A 7 11.16 3.79 -15.57
CA SER A 7 11.43 4.19 -16.95
C SER A 7 11.39 3.00 -17.93
N TRP A 8 11.60 1.76 -17.48
CA TRP A 8 11.42 0.56 -18.32
C TRP A 8 9.95 0.23 -18.62
N LEU A 9 9.01 0.68 -17.79
CA LEU A 9 7.57 0.60 -18.05
C LEU A 9 7.12 1.73 -19.01
N MET A 10 7.95 2.78 -19.12
CA MET A 10 7.90 3.86 -20.11
C MET A 10 8.86 3.55 -21.26
N ASN A 11 8.95 2.30 -21.72
CA ASN A 11 9.55 2.06 -23.02
C ASN A 11 8.55 2.61 -24.04
N GLU A 12 8.74 3.87 -24.41
CA GLU A 12 7.90 4.65 -25.34
C GLU A 12 7.66 3.89 -26.66
N GLU A 13 8.50 2.91 -26.99
CA GLU A 13 8.34 2.04 -28.15
C GLU A 13 7.18 1.03 -28.05
N ILE A 14 6.76 0.62 -26.84
CA ILE A 14 5.60 -0.26 -26.62
C ILE A 14 4.30 0.56 -26.61
N VAL A 15 4.33 1.76 -26.03
CA VAL A 15 3.17 2.66 -25.95
C VAL A 15 2.90 3.31 -27.33
N ALA A 16 3.94 3.64 -28.10
CA ALA A 16 3.80 4.26 -29.41
C ALA A 16 3.26 3.30 -30.51
N ARG A 17 3.28 1.98 -30.30
CA ARG A 17 2.85 1.00 -31.30
C ARG A 17 1.41 0.52 -31.16
N THR A 18 0.71 0.87 -30.08
CA THR A 18 -0.71 0.52 -29.90
C THR A 18 -1.49 1.69 -29.33
N GLY A 19 -2.20 2.43 -30.19
CA GLY A 19 -3.10 3.53 -29.83
C GLY A 19 -3.98 3.21 -28.62
N ASP A 20 -3.77 3.96 -27.55
CA ASP A 20 -3.82 3.53 -26.16
C ASP A 20 -5.22 3.58 -25.51
N PHE A 21 -5.97 2.48 -25.61
CA PHE A 21 -7.00 2.12 -24.63
C PHE A 21 -6.52 0.88 -23.87
N GLY A 22 -6.03 1.08 -22.64
CA GLY A 22 -5.76 -0.01 -21.69
C GLY A 22 -4.31 -0.27 -21.29
N ALA A 23 -3.29 0.39 -21.87
CA ALA A 23 -1.93 0.27 -21.31
C ALA A 23 -1.85 0.92 -19.94
N LEU A 24 -2.48 2.08 -19.80
CA LEU A 24 -2.65 2.80 -18.55
C LEU A 24 -3.32 1.95 -17.44
N GLU A 25 -4.35 1.17 -17.78
CA GLU A 25 -5.02 0.28 -16.83
C GLU A 25 -4.13 -0.92 -16.46
N ARG A 26 -3.37 -1.49 -17.41
CA ARG A 26 -2.41 -2.57 -17.10
C ARG A 26 -1.34 -2.12 -16.11
N ILE A 27 -0.79 -0.91 -16.28
CA ILE A 27 0.22 -0.35 -15.38
C ILE A 27 -0.37 -0.21 -13.97
N ARG A 28 -1.57 0.36 -13.86
CA ARG A 28 -2.29 0.48 -12.60
C ARG A 28 -2.47 -0.89 -11.93
N SER A 29 -3.01 -1.88 -12.64
CA SER A 29 -3.24 -3.21 -12.09
C SER A 29 -1.96 -3.90 -11.64
N LEU A 30 -0.85 -3.72 -12.36
CA LEU A 30 0.46 -4.24 -11.96
C LEU A 30 0.97 -3.58 -10.67
N GLN A 31 0.80 -2.27 -10.51
CA GLN A 31 1.22 -1.56 -9.30
C GLN A 31 0.37 -1.93 -8.08
N VAL A 32 -0.94 -2.12 -8.26
CA VAL A 32 -1.86 -2.55 -7.21
C VAL A 32 -1.58 -4.00 -6.81
N GLY A 33 -1.52 -4.94 -7.75
CA GLY A 33 -1.16 -6.33 -7.47
C GLY A 33 0.25 -6.47 -6.88
N THR A 34 1.18 -5.65 -7.40
CA THR A 34 2.34 -5.08 -6.70
C THR A 34 2.30 -5.11 -5.17
N LEU A 35 1.59 -4.09 -4.70
CA LEU A 35 1.39 -3.72 -3.32
C LEU A 35 0.66 -4.81 -2.53
N GLU A 36 -0.40 -5.38 -3.08
CA GLU A 36 -1.19 -6.42 -2.41
C GLU A 36 -0.35 -7.67 -2.11
N ASN A 37 0.49 -8.09 -3.05
CA ASN A 37 1.41 -9.22 -2.86
C ASN A 37 2.50 -8.91 -1.83
N ILE A 38 2.95 -7.66 -1.72
CA ILE A 38 3.92 -7.27 -0.69
C ILE A 38 3.28 -7.29 0.69
N LEU A 39 2.06 -6.78 0.80
CA LEU A 39 1.29 -6.68 2.04
C LEU A 39 0.40 -7.90 2.29
N GLU A 40 0.81 -9.07 1.82
CA GLU A 40 0.12 -10.35 2.05
C GLU A 40 0.46 -10.89 3.44
N TRP A 41 -0.52 -11.45 4.17
CA TRP A 41 -0.41 -11.91 5.56
C TRP A 41 0.76 -12.87 5.74
N GLY A 42 0.86 -13.91 4.91
CA GLY A 42 1.96 -14.86 4.95
C GLY A 42 3.32 -14.22 4.66
N ARG A 43 3.40 -13.25 3.75
CA ARG A 43 4.64 -12.51 3.49
C ARG A 43 5.04 -11.62 4.67
N LEU A 44 4.11 -10.85 5.21
CA LEU A 44 4.33 -10.02 6.40
C LEU A 44 4.73 -10.88 7.59
N GLY A 45 4.11 -12.04 7.73
CA GLY A 45 4.46 -12.99 8.77
C GLY A 45 5.90 -13.51 8.66
N ARG A 46 6.36 -13.82 7.45
CA ARG A 46 7.77 -14.18 7.22
C ARG A 46 8.73 -13.04 7.52
N VAL A 47 8.34 -11.79 7.25
CA VAL A 47 9.15 -10.62 7.62
C VAL A 47 9.31 -10.53 9.14
N ILE A 48 8.20 -10.69 9.89
CA ILE A 48 8.21 -10.70 11.36
C ILE A 48 9.05 -11.87 11.91
N GLU A 49 8.87 -13.07 11.37
CA GLU A 49 9.63 -14.26 11.78
C GLU A 49 11.13 -14.08 11.51
N ASN A 50 11.48 -13.56 10.34
CA ASN A 50 12.87 -13.27 9.98
C ASN A 50 13.50 -12.20 10.88
N GLU A 51 12.72 -11.18 11.27
CA GLU A 51 13.12 -10.17 12.26
C GLU A 51 13.32 -10.79 13.65
N ALA A 52 12.44 -11.69 14.09
CA ALA A 52 12.59 -12.38 15.36
C ALA A 52 13.84 -13.28 15.42
N ILE A 53 14.20 -13.91 14.29
CA ILE A 53 15.36 -14.81 14.20
C ILE A 53 16.67 -14.03 14.08
N ASN A 54 16.72 -13.01 13.23
CA ASN A 54 17.98 -12.33 12.87
C ASN A 54 18.14 -10.93 13.48
N GLY A 55 17.14 -10.45 14.23
CA GLY A 55 17.20 -9.17 14.93
C GLY A 55 17.50 -7.99 14.00
N ASN A 56 18.56 -7.26 14.29
CA ASN A 56 18.94 -6.06 13.53
C ASN A 56 19.51 -6.34 12.13
N ASP A 57 19.85 -7.59 11.82
CA ASP A 57 20.36 -7.96 10.49
C ASP A 57 19.22 -8.31 9.51
N ALA A 58 17.97 -8.33 9.99
CA ALA A 58 16.78 -8.53 9.16
C ALA A 58 16.21 -7.22 8.64
N TYR A 59 15.57 -7.29 7.46
CA TYR A 59 14.64 -6.26 7.02
C TYR A 59 13.36 -6.31 7.85
N LYS A 60 13.05 -5.23 8.54
CA LYS A 60 11.99 -5.17 9.55
C LYS A 60 10.64 -4.84 8.94
N ILE A 61 9.56 -5.23 9.62
CA ILE A 61 8.22 -4.86 9.17
C ILE A 61 8.02 -3.33 9.20
N THR A 62 8.64 -2.65 10.15
CA THR A 62 8.61 -1.17 10.25
C THR A 62 9.29 -0.51 9.04
N GLU A 63 10.44 -1.02 8.62
CA GLU A 63 11.17 -0.53 7.44
C GLU A 63 10.37 -0.77 6.16
N LEU A 64 9.73 -1.94 6.03
CA LEU A 64 8.84 -2.24 4.90
C LEU A 64 7.74 -1.19 4.75
N PHE A 65 7.02 -0.90 5.83
CA PHE A 65 5.92 0.07 5.79
C PHE A 65 6.44 1.50 5.52
N ASP A 66 7.59 1.87 6.07
CA ASP A 66 8.22 3.17 5.81
C ASP A 66 8.64 3.33 4.33
N ASP A 67 9.18 2.28 3.72
CA ASP A 67 9.58 2.24 2.31
C ASP A 67 8.38 2.27 1.37
N LEU A 68 7.32 1.52 1.69
CA LEU A 68 6.06 1.58 0.96
C LEU A 68 5.47 2.98 1.04
N ARG A 69 5.38 3.56 2.25
CA ARG A 69 4.84 4.90 2.48
C ARG A 69 5.60 5.95 1.69
N SER A 70 6.93 5.97 1.83
CA SER A 70 7.79 6.94 1.14
C SER A 70 7.78 6.75 -0.38
N GLY A 71 7.52 5.54 -0.88
CA GLY A 71 7.39 5.25 -2.29
C GLY A 71 6.03 5.63 -2.91
N ILE A 72 4.94 5.49 -2.17
CA ILE A 72 3.56 5.66 -2.67
C ILE A 72 3.04 7.10 -2.47
N TRP A 73 3.52 7.81 -1.44
CA TRP A 73 2.95 9.09 -1.01
C TRP A 73 3.91 10.28 -1.24
N THR A 74 4.70 10.22 -2.29
CA THR A 74 5.76 11.21 -2.57
C THR A 74 5.23 12.64 -2.73
N GLU A 75 4.01 12.78 -3.22
CA GLU A 75 3.32 14.03 -3.53
C GLU A 75 2.93 14.81 -2.27
N LEU A 76 2.67 14.12 -1.15
CA LEU A 76 2.22 14.73 0.09
C LEU A 76 3.24 15.73 0.64
N SER A 77 4.53 15.46 0.50
CA SER A 77 5.60 16.31 1.04
C SER A 77 5.62 17.71 0.42
N ARG A 78 5.20 17.85 -0.83
CA ARG A 78 5.29 19.11 -1.60
C ARG A 78 3.92 19.67 -2.00
N GLY A 79 2.82 19.00 -1.65
CA GLY A 79 1.48 19.36 -2.14
C GLY A 79 1.37 19.23 -3.67
N ALA A 80 2.14 18.31 -4.26
CA ALA A 80 2.20 18.15 -5.70
C ALA A 80 0.88 17.58 -6.26
N THR A 81 0.63 17.83 -7.55
CA THR A 81 -0.46 17.19 -8.28
C THR A 81 -0.30 15.67 -8.27
N ILE A 82 -1.38 14.98 -7.96
CA ILE A 82 -1.46 13.52 -7.87
C ILE A 82 -2.19 13.03 -9.11
N ASP A 83 -1.51 12.34 -10.02
CA ASP A 83 -2.13 11.80 -11.24
C ASP A 83 -3.10 10.65 -10.94
N VAL A 84 -3.89 10.25 -11.95
CA VAL A 84 -4.94 9.22 -11.79
C VAL A 84 -4.41 7.86 -11.34
N HIS A 85 -3.21 7.46 -11.79
CA HIS A 85 -2.61 6.18 -11.42
C HIS A 85 -2.08 6.21 -9.99
N ARG A 86 -1.41 7.31 -9.63
CA ARG A 86 -0.95 7.53 -8.26
C ARG A 86 -2.11 7.56 -7.28
N ARG A 87 -3.21 8.24 -7.60
CA ARG A 87 -4.42 8.25 -6.77
C ARG A 87 -5.00 6.84 -6.60
N ALA A 88 -5.02 6.03 -7.65
CA ALA A 88 -5.48 4.66 -7.57
C ALA A 88 -4.59 3.79 -6.66
N LEU A 89 -3.27 3.92 -6.77
CA LEU A 89 -2.34 3.18 -5.92
C LEU A 89 -2.44 3.60 -4.44
N GLN A 90 -2.64 4.90 -4.17
CA GLN A 90 -2.86 5.41 -2.82
C GLN A 90 -4.16 4.87 -2.20
N ARG A 91 -5.25 4.77 -2.97
CA ARG A 91 -6.50 4.12 -2.52
C ARG A 91 -6.29 2.65 -2.22
N ALA A 92 -5.65 1.93 -3.13
CA ALA A 92 -5.33 0.51 -2.93
C ALA A 92 -4.47 0.29 -1.68
N HIS A 93 -3.57 1.22 -1.35
CA HIS A 93 -2.80 1.16 -0.12
C HIS A 93 -3.68 1.30 1.13
N VAL A 94 -4.57 2.30 1.16
CA VAL A 94 -5.51 2.46 2.29
C VAL A 94 -6.45 1.26 2.41
N GLU A 95 -6.98 0.76 1.29
CA GLU A 95 -7.79 -0.47 1.22
C GLU A 95 -7.05 -1.68 1.78
N ARG A 96 -5.76 -1.80 1.46
CA ARG A 96 -4.96 -2.91 1.97
C ARG A 96 -4.71 -2.81 3.46
N LEU A 97 -4.47 -1.60 3.97
CA LEU A 97 -4.30 -1.36 5.40
C LEU A 97 -5.60 -1.58 6.18
N GLU A 98 -6.74 -1.21 5.60
CA GLU A 98 -8.08 -1.54 6.12
C GLU A 98 -8.23 -3.05 6.26
N LEU A 99 -7.98 -3.80 5.18
CA LEU A 99 -8.05 -5.27 5.18
C LEU A 99 -7.16 -5.88 6.28
N LEU A 100 -5.90 -5.44 6.36
CA LEU A 100 -4.96 -5.90 7.39
C LEU A 100 -5.40 -5.54 8.82
N LEU A 101 -6.20 -4.49 8.99
CA LEU A 101 -6.67 -4.04 10.29
C LEU A 101 -7.96 -4.75 10.73
N THR A 102 -8.89 -4.99 9.81
CA THR A 102 -10.26 -5.44 10.13
C THR A 102 -10.45 -6.93 9.92
N GLU A 103 -9.92 -7.49 8.83
CA GLU A 103 -10.17 -8.87 8.41
C GLU A 103 -9.17 -9.86 9.02
N ASP A 104 -9.55 -11.15 8.98
CA ASP A 104 -8.68 -12.27 9.33
C ASP A 104 -7.98 -12.85 8.10
N GLU A 105 -6.88 -13.58 8.32
CA GLU A 105 -6.19 -14.29 7.24
C GLU A 105 -7.18 -15.26 6.54
N PRO A 106 -7.27 -15.24 5.20
CA PRO A 106 -8.15 -16.13 4.46
C PRO A 106 -7.88 -17.59 4.83
N GLN A 107 -8.93 -18.32 5.20
CA GLN A 107 -8.81 -19.74 5.55
C GLN A 107 -8.41 -20.56 4.32
N VAL A 108 -7.16 -21.06 4.32
CA VAL A 108 -6.68 -21.93 3.24
C VAL A 108 -6.98 -23.39 3.57
N SER A 109 -7.57 -24.10 2.60
CA SER A 109 -7.86 -25.52 2.78
C SER A 109 -6.58 -26.33 3.04
N ALA A 110 -6.71 -27.40 3.84
CA ALA A 110 -5.57 -28.19 4.32
C ALA A 110 -4.63 -28.68 3.20
N GLN A 111 -5.21 -29.01 2.04
CA GLN A 111 -4.47 -29.48 0.85
C GLN A 111 -3.54 -28.42 0.22
N PHE A 112 -3.85 -27.13 0.41
CA PHE A 112 -3.06 -26.02 -0.13
C PHE A 112 -2.12 -25.39 0.90
N ARG A 113 -2.36 -25.59 2.21
CA ARG A 113 -1.48 -25.08 3.28
C ARG A 113 -0.01 -25.49 3.11
N ARG A 114 0.25 -26.70 2.59
CA ARG A 114 1.62 -27.19 2.31
C ARG A 114 2.43 -26.34 1.32
N PHE A 115 1.76 -25.55 0.47
CA PHE A 115 2.42 -24.68 -0.51
C PHE A 115 2.60 -23.24 -0.01
N LEU A 116 1.92 -22.87 1.08
CA LEU A 116 1.91 -21.50 1.61
C LEU A 116 2.79 -21.31 2.85
N GLY A 117 3.34 -22.39 3.42
CA GLY A 117 4.18 -22.34 4.62
C GLY A 117 3.38 -22.20 5.91
N PRO A 118 4.05 -21.93 7.05
CA PRO A 118 3.39 -21.65 8.32
C PRO A 118 2.42 -20.47 8.18
N GLN A 119 1.20 -20.64 8.68
CA GLN A 119 0.20 -19.57 8.74
C GLN A 119 0.42 -18.79 10.05
N ILE A 120 0.41 -17.46 9.97
CA ILE A 120 0.54 -16.62 11.15
C ILE A 120 -0.88 -16.29 11.61
N ASP A 121 -1.16 -16.52 12.89
CA ASP A 121 -2.40 -16.02 13.46
C ASP A 121 -2.36 -14.49 13.45
N ALA A 122 -3.07 -13.90 12.48
CA ALA A 122 -3.12 -12.45 12.29
C ALA A 122 -3.53 -11.71 13.57
N SER A 123 -4.40 -12.32 14.40
CA SER A 123 -4.86 -11.76 15.67
C SER A 123 -3.78 -11.71 16.76
N GLN A 124 -2.75 -12.57 16.65
CA GLN A 124 -1.63 -12.66 17.57
C GLN A 124 -0.32 -12.09 16.99
N SER A 125 -0.42 -11.37 15.87
CA SER A 125 0.73 -10.81 15.15
C SER A 125 0.78 -9.28 15.22
N ASP A 126 1.97 -8.72 15.04
CA ASP A 126 2.19 -7.26 14.98
C ASP A 126 1.61 -6.59 13.71
N ILE A 127 0.97 -7.36 12.82
CA ILE A 127 0.40 -6.87 11.56
C ILE A 127 -0.72 -5.85 11.81
N ARG A 128 -1.72 -6.18 12.63
CA ARG A 128 -2.87 -5.29 12.92
C ARG A 128 -2.41 -3.98 13.61
N PRO A 129 -1.58 -4.00 14.66
CA PRO A 129 -0.99 -2.79 15.23
C PRO A 129 -0.20 -1.95 14.22
N MET A 130 0.60 -2.60 13.35
CA MET A 130 1.36 -1.91 12.32
C MET A 130 0.45 -1.21 11.31
N ALA A 131 -0.57 -1.90 10.79
CA ALA A 131 -1.56 -1.32 9.88
C ALA A 131 -2.27 -0.10 10.50
N ARG A 132 -2.67 -0.21 11.78
CA ARG A 132 -3.27 0.91 12.52
C ARG A 132 -2.31 2.10 12.66
N GLY A 133 -1.05 1.83 12.99
CA GLY A 133 -0.02 2.87 13.12
C GLY A 133 0.26 3.59 11.79
N GLU A 134 0.28 2.84 10.69
CA GLU A 134 0.46 3.37 9.35
C GLU A 134 -0.73 4.26 8.94
N LEU A 135 -1.97 3.79 9.14
CA LEU A 135 -3.17 4.58 8.88
C LEU A 135 -3.17 5.92 9.64
N LYS A 136 -2.81 5.91 10.94
CA LYS A 136 -2.66 7.14 11.73
C LYS A 136 -1.59 8.08 11.17
N THR A 137 -0.47 7.52 10.71
CA THR A 137 0.61 8.29 10.11
C THR A 137 0.18 8.92 8.80
N LEU A 138 -0.48 8.16 7.93
CA LEU A 138 -1.03 8.62 6.67
C LEU A 138 -2.08 9.71 6.87
N GLN A 139 -3.02 9.52 7.79
CA GLN A 139 -4.06 10.52 8.09
C GLN A 139 -3.43 11.87 8.45
N ARG A 140 -2.42 11.87 9.34
CA ARG A 140 -1.70 13.08 9.73
C ARG A 140 -1.00 13.74 8.53
N GLN A 141 -0.34 12.95 7.68
CA GLN A 141 0.35 13.46 6.49
C GLN A 141 -0.62 14.02 5.44
N ILE A 142 -1.75 13.35 5.23
CA ILE A 142 -2.83 13.76 4.32
C ILE A 142 -3.45 15.07 4.80
N LYS A 143 -3.88 15.16 6.07
CA LYS A 143 -4.40 16.39 6.68
C LYS A 143 -3.43 17.57 6.52
N ALA A 144 -2.14 17.32 6.71
CA ALA A 144 -1.12 18.33 6.51
C ALA A 144 -0.92 18.72 5.02
N ALA A 145 -1.21 17.84 4.06
CA ALA A 145 -1.02 18.06 2.63
C ALA A 145 -2.19 18.81 1.98
N ILE A 146 -3.42 18.56 2.39
CA ILE A 146 -4.65 19.20 1.87
C ILE A 146 -4.53 20.73 1.71
N PRO A 147 -4.09 21.52 2.71
CA PRO A 147 -4.07 22.99 2.58
C PRO A 147 -3.04 23.52 1.58
N ARG A 148 -2.02 22.72 1.22
CA ARG A 148 -0.95 23.10 0.27
C ARG A 148 -1.14 22.50 -1.12
N THR A 149 -2.13 21.63 -1.32
CA THR A 149 -2.45 21.05 -2.62
C THR A 149 -3.41 21.97 -3.39
N SER A 150 -2.93 22.56 -4.48
CA SER A 150 -3.71 23.48 -5.32
C SER A 150 -4.56 22.79 -6.37
N ASP A 151 -4.12 21.62 -6.86
CA ASP A 151 -4.89 20.86 -7.86
C ASP A 151 -6.20 20.33 -7.26
N ARG A 152 -7.32 20.69 -7.90
CA ARG A 152 -8.67 20.41 -7.39
C ARG A 152 -8.93 18.92 -7.22
N MET A 153 -8.54 18.10 -8.19
CA MET A 153 -8.77 16.66 -8.15
C MET A 153 -7.90 15.97 -7.11
N SER A 154 -6.65 16.41 -6.94
CA SER A 154 -5.75 15.93 -5.90
C SER A 154 -6.28 16.29 -4.52
N LYS A 155 -6.80 17.50 -4.34
CA LYS A 155 -7.37 17.94 -3.06
C LYS A 155 -8.60 17.11 -2.67
N MET A 156 -9.56 16.95 -3.58
CA MET A 156 -10.75 16.11 -3.36
C MET A 156 -10.39 14.65 -3.02
N HIS A 157 -9.38 14.10 -3.69
CA HIS A 157 -8.88 12.76 -3.41
C HIS A 157 -8.26 12.64 -2.02
N LEU A 158 -7.51 13.64 -1.56
CA LEU A 158 -6.93 13.64 -0.23
C LEU A 158 -7.99 13.80 0.87
N GLU A 159 -8.99 14.65 0.65
CA GLU A 159 -10.14 14.82 1.55
C GLU A 159 -10.96 13.51 1.66
N ASP A 160 -11.19 12.81 0.55
CA ASP A 160 -11.85 11.50 0.52
C ASP A 160 -11.07 10.44 1.31
N LEU A 161 -9.75 10.35 1.10
CA LEU A 161 -8.90 9.42 1.83
C LEU A 161 -8.83 9.74 3.32
N ASP A 162 -8.81 11.02 3.71
CA ASP A 162 -8.82 11.44 5.11
C ASP A 162 -10.08 10.93 5.84
N ALA A 163 -11.26 11.17 5.23
CA ALA A 163 -12.53 10.70 5.74
C ALA A 163 -12.61 9.17 5.79
N ARG A 164 -12.09 8.49 4.76
CA ARG A 164 -12.04 7.02 4.74
C ARG A 164 -11.16 6.45 5.86
N ILE A 165 -9.98 7.02 6.07
CA ILE A 165 -9.09 6.59 7.16
C ILE A 165 -9.75 6.85 8.53
N GLU A 166 -10.48 7.96 8.68
CA GLU A 166 -11.23 8.23 9.91
C GLU A 166 -12.27 7.14 10.19
N MET A 167 -13.08 6.76 9.20
CA MET A 167 -14.06 5.67 9.34
C MET A 167 -13.42 4.31 9.67
N ILE A 168 -12.24 4.03 9.11
CA ILE A 168 -11.49 2.79 9.41
C ILE A 168 -10.98 2.79 10.85
N LEU A 169 -10.47 3.94 11.33
CA LEU A 169 -9.86 4.04 12.65
C LEU A 169 -10.88 4.15 13.79
N ASP A 170 -12.05 4.72 13.52
CA ASP A 170 -13.15 4.96 14.46
C ASP A 170 -14.51 4.53 13.87
N PRO A 171 -14.74 3.21 13.74
CA PRO A 171 -16.01 2.68 13.25
C PRO A 171 -17.12 2.88 14.30
N GLN A 172 -18.30 3.33 13.84
CA GLN A 172 -19.51 3.51 14.66
C GLN A 172 -20.11 2.17 15.11
#